data_AF-C5FU21-F1
#
_entry.id   AF-C5FU21-F1
#
_cell.length_a   1.000
_cell.length_b   1.000
_cell.length_c   1.000
_cell.angle_alpha   90.00
_cell.angle_beta   90.00
_cell.angle_gamma   90.00
#
_symmetry.space_group_name_H-M   'P 1'
#
loop_
_entity.id
_entity.type
_entity.pdbx_description
1 polymer ?
#
loop_
_entity_poly.entity_id
_entity_poly.type
_entity_poly.pdbx_seq_one_letter_code
_entity_poly.pdbx_strand_id
1 'polypeptide(L)'
;MDEFNNTDTDSDYTSFWRDWFISSRGNEYFCEIDEEYLTDRFNLTGLNTEVQYYQYALDMVTDLFDLDADDDLREQIEKSARHLYGLVHARYIVTTRGLAKMLEKYKRADFGKCPRVMCHQHPLLPMGQSDLPGLKPVKLYCAKCEDIYNPKSSRHAAVDGAYFGSSFHNILFQVYPDLIPDKSRERYEPRVFGFKVHACAALARWQDRKQEELLNRLHMLDIESPFIEDRETEDEEDEDEEEEEEDEEDEGGDSIMKEGAMETIPAHA
;
A
#
# COMPACT_ATOMS: atom_id res chain seq x y z
N MET A 1 48.30 34.11 -19.02
CA MET A 1 48.32 32.97 -19.95
C MET A 1 48.24 31.73 -19.08
N ASP A 2 47.18 31.53 -18.31
CA ASP A 2 45.77 31.39 -18.72
C ASP A 2 45.64 30.33 -19.80
N GLU A 3 45.36 29.10 -19.37
CA GLU A 3 44.40 28.18 -19.99
C GLU A 3 44.24 26.97 -19.04
N PHE A 4 43.49 27.21 -17.97
CA PHE A 4 42.74 26.15 -17.30
C PHE A 4 41.78 25.59 -18.35
N ASN A 5 42.13 24.46 -18.95
CA ASN A 5 41.21 23.70 -19.78
C ASN A 5 40.22 23.03 -18.82
N ASN A 6 39.23 23.81 -18.38
CA ASN A 6 37.94 23.30 -17.95
C ASN A 6 37.38 22.59 -19.20
N THR A 7 37.72 21.31 -19.37
CA THR A 7 36.85 20.42 -20.11
C THR A 7 35.59 20.35 -19.27
N ASP A 8 34.70 21.33 -19.50
CA ASP A 8 33.29 21.21 -19.21
C ASP A 8 32.89 19.86 -19.75
N THR A 9 32.84 18.91 -18.82
CA THR A 9 32.15 17.65 -18.99
C THR A 9 30.68 18.07 -18.92
N ASP A 10 30.22 18.70 -20.01
CA ASP A 10 28.80 18.88 -20.27
C ASP A 10 28.30 17.44 -20.49
N SER A 11 27.99 16.81 -19.36
CA SER A 11 27.50 15.45 -19.26
C SER A 11 26.36 15.29 -20.26
N ASP A 12 26.30 14.12 -20.92
CA ASP A 12 25.24 13.62 -21.80
C ASP A 12 23.83 13.77 -21.20
N TYR A 13 23.36 15.00 -21.03
CA TYR A 13 22.04 15.38 -20.58
C TYR A 13 21.18 15.64 -21.82
N THR A 14 21.31 14.78 -22.83
CA THR A 14 20.22 14.57 -23.78
C THR A 14 19.10 13.94 -22.96
N SER A 15 18.15 14.77 -22.51
CA SER A 15 16.97 14.28 -21.79
C SER A 15 16.22 13.32 -22.71
N PHE A 16 16.36 12.02 -22.48
CA PHE A 16 15.64 10.98 -23.21
C PHE A 16 14.13 11.22 -23.07
N TRP A 17 13.34 10.87 -24.09
CA TRP A 17 11.89 11.11 -24.11
C TRP A 17 11.21 10.57 -22.85
N ARG A 18 11.68 9.42 -22.34
CA ARG A 18 11.17 8.78 -21.11
C ARG A 18 11.36 9.66 -19.87
N ASP A 19 12.55 10.24 -19.70
CA ASP A 19 12.86 11.11 -18.56
C ASP A 19 12.02 12.39 -18.60
N TRP A 20 11.88 12.96 -19.79
CA TRP A 20 10.97 14.08 -20.01
C TRP A 20 9.52 13.72 -19.70
N PHE A 21 9.04 12.55 -20.13
CA PHE A 21 7.67 12.10 -19.88
C PHE A 21 7.41 11.91 -18.38
N ILE A 22 8.30 11.27 -17.64
CA ILE A 22 8.12 10.97 -16.22
C ILE A 22 8.25 12.24 -15.36
N SER A 23 9.12 13.17 -15.75
CA SER A 23 9.27 14.47 -15.09
C SER A 23 8.15 15.46 -15.44
N SER A 24 7.34 15.17 -16.46
CA SER A 24 6.23 16.02 -16.86
C SER A 24 5.14 16.09 -15.78
N ARG A 25 4.57 17.28 -15.62
CA ARG A 25 3.52 17.54 -14.63
C ARG A 25 2.32 16.62 -14.84
N GLY A 26 1.94 15.86 -13.81
CA GLY A 26 0.83 14.89 -13.86
C GLY A 26 1.30 13.44 -13.98
N ASN A 27 2.57 13.20 -14.32
CA ASN A 27 3.11 11.86 -14.52
C ASN A 27 3.92 11.35 -13.33
N GLU A 28 3.77 11.96 -12.16
CA GLU A 28 4.54 11.61 -10.95
C GLU A 28 4.30 10.15 -10.48
N TYR A 29 3.21 9.51 -10.93
CA TYR A 29 2.87 8.12 -10.61
C TYR A 29 3.57 7.09 -11.49
N PHE A 30 4.09 7.47 -12.66
CA PHE A 30 4.81 6.54 -13.52
C PHE A 30 6.17 6.18 -12.93
N CYS A 31 6.61 4.96 -13.20
CA CYS A 31 8.02 4.59 -13.08
C CYS A 31 8.67 4.54 -14.47
N GLU A 32 10.00 4.58 -14.47
CA GLU A 32 10.78 4.41 -15.70
C GLU A 32 10.74 2.95 -16.15
N ILE A 33 10.31 2.72 -17.39
CA ILE A 33 10.37 1.40 -18.01
C ILE A 33 11.78 1.19 -18.56
N ASP A 34 12.36 0.03 -18.26
CA ASP A 34 13.69 -0.31 -18.76
C ASP A 34 13.69 -0.40 -20.28
N GLU A 35 14.74 0.12 -20.91
CA GLU A 35 14.89 0.10 -22.37
C GLU A 35 14.88 -1.34 -22.93
N GLU A 36 15.52 -2.28 -22.23
CA GLU A 36 15.49 -3.70 -22.58
C GLU A 36 14.04 -4.24 -22.68
N TYR A 37 13.14 -3.81 -21.79
CA TYR A 37 11.74 -4.23 -21.81
C TYR A 37 10.99 -3.66 -23.02
N LEU A 38 11.30 -2.42 -23.42
CA LEU A 38 10.72 -1.76 -24.59
C LEU A 38 11.25 -2.32 -25.92
N THR A 39 12.49 -2.79 -25.95
CA THR A 39 13.08 -3.37 -27.16
C THR A 39 12.64 -4.82 -27.42
N ASP A 40 12.18 -5.53 -26.40
CA ASP A 40 11.67 -6.89 -26.54
C ASP A 40 10.22 -6.89 -27.09
N ARG A 41 10.10 -7.31 -28.36
CA ARG A 41 8.83 -7.39 -29.09
C ARG A 41 7.80 -8.29 -28.41
N PHE A 42 8.22 -9.30 -27.63
CA PHE A 42 7.29 -10.19 -26.96
C PHE A 42 6.43 -9.44 -25.94
N ASN A 43 7.03 -8.50 -25.19
CA ASN A 43 6.33 -7.71 -24.18
C ASN A 43 5.30 -6.74 -24.78
N LEU A 44 5.51 -6.35 -26.04
CA LEU A 44 4.66 -5.40 -26.78
C LEU A 44 3.56 -6.07 -27.62
N THR A 45 3.44 -7.40 -27.55
CA THR A 45 2.49 -8.17 -28.37
C THR A 45 1.05 -7.64 -28.22
N GLY A 46 0.38 -7.38 -29.35
CA GLY A 46 -1.00 -6.91 -29.43
C GLY A 46 -1.20 -5.40 -29.27
N LEU A 47 -0.17 -4.63 -28.86
CA LEU A 47 -0.30 -3.17 -28.72
C LEU A 47 -0.35 -2.44 -30.07
N ASN A 48 0.15 -3.08 -31.13
CA ASN A 48 0.13 -2.55 -32.49
C ASN A 48 -1.29 -2.38 -33.08
N THR A 49 -2.30 -3.07 -32.53
CA THR A 49 -3.70 -2.90 -32.95
C THR A 49 -4.44 -1.85 -32.13
N GLU A 50 -3.96 -1.55 -30.92
CA GLU A 50 -4.55 -0.55 -30.01
C GLU A 50 -4.00 0.86 -30.27
N VAL A 51 -2.72 0.97 -30.66
CA VAL A 51 -2.02 2.25 -30.80
C VAL A 51 -1.92 2.68 -32.26
N GLN A 52 -2.41 3.89 -32.56
CA GLN A 52 -2.22 4.53 -33.87
C GLN A 52 -0.77 4.95 -34.08
N TYR A 53 -0.26 4.88 -35.31
CA TYR A 53 1.15 5.22 -35.60
C TYR A 53 2.16 4.41 -34.76
N TYR A 54 1.84 3.16 -34.42
CA TYR A 54 2.59 2.34 -33.47
C TYR A 54 4.12 2.36 -33.66
N GLN A 55 4.61 2.20 -34.89
CA GLN A 55 6.06 2.19 -35.14
C GLN A 55 6.69 3.55 -34.81
N TYR A 56 6.09 4.64 -35.25
CA TYR A 56 6.56 6.00 -34.95
C TYR A 56 6.44 6.35 -33.47
N ALA A 57 5.39 5.87 -32.80
CA ALA A 57 5.21 6.02 -31.37
C ALA A 57 6.30 5.25 -30.60
N LEU A 58 6.65 4.04 -31.03
CA LEU A 58 7.73 3.25 -30.45
C LEU A 58 9.08 3.92 -30.65
N ASP A 59 9.37 4.36 -31.88
CA ASP A 59 10.60 5.07 -32.24
C ASP A 59 10.74 6.37 -31.42
N MET A 60 9.63 7.07 -31.12
CA MET A 60 9.63 8.25 -30.24
C MET A 60 10.00 7.89 -28.80
N VAL A 61 9.44 6.82 -28.25
CA VAL A 61 9.68 6.39 -26.85
C VAL A 61 11.11 5.84 -26.67
N THR A 62 11.72 5.32 -27.73
CA THR A 62 13.09 4.80 -27.75
C THR A 62 14.11 5.81 -28.27
N ASP A 63 13.72 7.08 -28.49
CA ASP A 63 14.59 8.15 -28.99
C ASP A 63 15.25 7.85 -30.36
N LEU A 64 14.60 7.02 -31.19
CA LEU A 64 14.98 6.68 -32.56
C LEU A 64 14.16 7.43 -33.62
N PHE A 65 13.33 8.39 -33.20
CA PHE A 65 12.44 9.13 -34.08
C PHE A 65 13.19 10.22 -34.87
N ASP A 66 13.45 9.97 -36.15
CA ASP A 66 14.20 10.84 -37.06
C ASP A 66 13.35 11.28 -38.29
N LEU A 67 12.07 11.59 -38.07
CA LEU A 67 11.19 12.05 -39.13
C LEU A 67 11.01 13.57 -39.11
N ASP A 68 11.32 14.19 -40.25
CA ASP A 68 10.88 15.54 -40.62
C ASP A 68 9.36 15.53 -40.94
N ALA A 69 8.56 15.43 -39.87
CA ALA A 69 7.11 15.56 -39.92
C ALA A 69 6.69 17.03 -39.73
N ASP A 70 5.51 17.39 -40.24
CA ASP A 70 4.88 18.66 -39.85
C ASP A 70 4.45 18.62 -38.37
N ASP A 71 4.27 19.81 -37.78
CA ASP A 71 3.99 19.96 -36.35
C ASP A 71 2.71 19.20 -35.92
N ASP A 72 1.69 19.19 -36.78
CA ASP A 72 0.41 18.51 -36.52
C ASP A 72 0.57 16.99 -36.46
N LEU A 73 1.32 16.38 -37.39
CA LEU A 73 1.60 14.93 -37.36
C LEU A 73 2.48 14.57 -36.17
N ARG A 74 3.46 15.43 -35.84
CA ARG A 74 4.33 15.22 -34.67
C ARG A 74 3.53 15.19 -33.37
N GLU A 75 2.58 16.11 -33.18
CA GLU A 75 1.70 16.11 -32.01
C GLU A 75 0.84 14.83 -31.92
N GLN A 76 0.33 14.34 -33.06
CA GLN A 76 -0.42 13.08 -33.10
C GLN A 76 0.45 11.88 -32.72
N ILE A 77 1.68 11.81 -33.23
CA ILE A 77 2.64 10.75 -32.88
C ILE A 77 3.00 10.83 -31.39
N GLU A 78 3.22 12.03 -30.84
CA GLU A 78 3.46 12.19 -29.40
C GLU A 78 2.28 11.71 -28.55
N LYS A 79 1.04 12.00 -28.97
CA LYS A 79 -0.14 11.49 -28.27
C LYS A 79 -0.19 9.96 -28.29
N SER A 80 0.12 9.34 -29.42
CA SER A 80 0.26 7.89 -29.54
C SER A 80 1.41 7.34 -28.69
N ALA A 81 2.55 8.03 -28.61
CA ALA A 81 3.69 7.65 -27.79
C ALA A 81 3.34 7.65 -26.29
N ARG A 82 2.66 8.71 -25.80
CA ARG A 82 2.15 8.76 -24.42
C ARG A 82 1.18 7.61 -24.13
N HIS A 83 0.30 7.31 -25.09
CA HIS A 83 -0.66 6.21 -24.97
C HIS A 83 0.04 4.85 -24.93
N LEU A 84 0.97 4.59 -25.86
CA LEU A 84 1.79 3.38 -25.91
C LEU A 84 2.56 3.18 -24.61
N TYR A 85 3.28 4.21 -24.14
CA TYR A 85 4.05 4.15 -22.91
C TYR A 85 3.16 3.79 -21.72
N GLY A 86 1.96 4.37 -21.62
CA GLY A 86 0.99 4.02 -20.59
C GLY A 86 0.54 2.55 -20.63
N LEU A 87 0.26 2.00 -21.82
CA LEU A 87 -0.13 0.60 -21.96
C LEU A 87 1.01 -0.36 -21.62
N VAL A 88 2.25 -0.02 -22.03
CA VAL A 88 3.44 -0.80 -21.67
C VAL A 88 3.70 -0.70 -20.17
N HIS A 89 3.50 0.47 -19.56
CA HIS A 89 3.67 0.67 -18.12
C HIS A 89 2.78 -0.28 -17.31
N ALA A 90 1.51 -0.44 -17.69
CA ALA A 90 0.59 -1.37 -17.03
C ALA A 90 1.10 -2.83 -17.02
N ARG A 91 1.75 -3.25 -18.12
CA ARG A 91 2.38 -4.57 -18.23
C ARG A 91 3.71 -4.65 -17.47
N TYR A 92 4.47 -3.57 -17.46
CA TYR A 92 5.79 -3.53 -16.84
C TYR A 92 5.70 -3.56 -15.31
N ILE A 93 4.77 -2.82 -14.70
CA ILE A 93 4.69 -2.70 -13.23
C ILE A 93 4.24 -3.98 -12.52
N VAL A 94 3.78 -4.99 -13.24
CA VAL A 94 3.49 -6.34 -12.69
C VAL A 94 4.68 -7.30 -12.80
N THR A 95 5.77 -6.89 -13.47
CA THR A 95 7.03 -7.66 -13.52
C THR A 95 7.86 -7.43 -12.27
N THR A 96 8.80 -8.33 -11.94
CA THR A 96 9.70 -8.18 -10.79
C THR A 96 10.48 -6.85 -10.79
N ARG A 97 10.96 -6.41 -11.97
CA ARG A 97 11.70 -5.13 -12.11
C ARG A 97 10.78 -3.93 -11.90
N GLY A 98 9.59 -3.94 -12.52
CA GLY A 98 8.61 -2.87 -12.36
C GLY A 98 8.05 -2.76 -10.95
N LEU A 99 7.76 -3.90 -10.29
CA LEU A 99 7.33 -3.94 -8.90
C LEU A 99 8.37 -3.31 -7.97
N ALA A 100 9.66 -3.62 -8.14
CA ALA A 100 10.72 -3.02 -7.35
C ALA A 100 10.79 -1.49 -7.50
N LYS A 101 10.67 -0.97 -8.73
CA LYS A 101 10.65 0.48 -8.96
C LYS A 101 9.42 1.16 -8.34
N MET A 102 8.26 0.54 -8.45
CA MET A 102 7.03 1.06 -7.85
C MET A 102 7.05 0.97 -6.31
N LEU A 103 7.68 -0.06 -5.76
CA LEU A 103 7.88 -0.21 -4.32
C LEU A 103 8.71 0.94 -3.74
N GLU A 104 9.80 1.33 -4.41
CA GLU A 104 10.60 2.47 -3.96
C GLU A 104 9.80 3.77 -3.94
N LYS A 105 8.93 3.99 -4.95
CA LYS A 105 7.98 5.11 -4.96
C LYS A 105 6.95 5.03 -3.84
N TYR A 106 6.46 3.81 -3.54
CA TYR A 106 5.49 3.56 -2.47
C TYR A 106 6.07 3.88 -1.09
N LYS A 107 7.32 3.44 -0.80
CA LYS A 107 8.02 3.75 0.46
C LYS A 107 8.21 5.25 0.67
N ARG A 108 8.44 6.02 -0.40
CA ARG A 108 8.54 7.48 -0.36
C ARG A 108 7.19 8.20 -0.32
N ALA A 109 6.08 7.46 -0.41
CA ALA A 109 4.72 7.99 -0.51
C ALA A 109 4.52 8.94 -1.71
N ASP A 110 5.22 8.70 -2.83
CA ASP A 110 5.13 9.51 -4.06
C ASP A 110 3.69 9.56 -4.62
N PHE A 111 2.92 8.50 -4.40
CA PHE A 111 1.54 8.36 -4.87
C PHE A 111 0.53 9.18 -4.04
N GLY A 112 0.95 9.63 -2.87
CA GLY A 112 0.11 10.28 -1.88
C GLY A 112 -0.23 9.38 -0.70
N LYS A 113 -1.11 9.90 0.16
CA LYS A 113 -1.45 9.33 1.46
C LYS A 113 -2.96 9.24 1.62
N CYS A 114 -3.42 8.24 2.36
CA CYS A 114 -4.84 7.98 2.56
C CYS A 114 -5.56 9.21 3.17
N PRO A 115 -6.70 9.64 2.59
CA PRO A 115 -7.46 10.75 3.12
C PRO A 115 -8.24 10.40 4.40
N ARG A 116 -8.45 9.12 4.69
CA ARG A 116 -9.12 8.68 5.93
C ARG A 116 -8.22 8.98 7.12
N VAL A 117 -8.76 9.72 8.10
CA VAL A 117 -8.03 10.14 9.31
C VAL A 117 -7.47 8.93 10.09
N MET A 118 -8.30 7.90 10.28
CA MET A 118 -7.92 6.67 11.00
C MET A 118 -6.84 5.83 10.28
N CYS A 119 -6.55 6.14 9.02
CA CYS A 119 -5.44 5.50 8.31
C CYS A 119 -4.09 6.15 8.62
N HIS A 120 -4.04 7.21 9.44
CA HIS A 120 -2.80 7.80 9.92
C HIS A 120 -1.82 8.12 8.78
N GLN A 121 -2.31 8.71 7.70
CA GLN A 121 -1.50 9.10 6.54
C GLN A 121 -0.78 7.93 5.82
N HIS A 122 -1.33 6.71 5.89
CA HIS A 122 -0.79 5.53 5.20
C HIS A 122 -0.59 5.78 3.68
N PRO A 123 0.56 5.38 3.09
CA PRO A 123 0.84 5.55 1.67
C PRO A 123 -0.19 4.82 0.79
N LEU A 124 -0.39 5.33 -0.42
CA LEU A 124 -1.34 4.78 -1.38
C LEU A 124 -0.63 4.15 -2.57
N LEU A 125 -1.33 3.34 -3.34
CA LEU A 125 -0.88 2.79 -4.62
C LEU A 125 -1.80 3.19 -5.76
N PRO A 126 -1.28 3.54 -6.94
CA PRO A 126 -2.12 3.82 -8.10
C PRO A 126 -2.74 2.54 -8.64
N MET A 127 -3.97 2.63 -9.14
CA MET A 127 -4.68 1.52 -9.76
C MET A 127 -5.74 2.00 -10.77
N GLY A 128 -6.11 1.14 -11.72
CA GLY A 128 -7.17 1.37 -12.68
C GLY A 128 -8.44 0.59 -12.33
N GLN A 129 -9.61 1.23 -12.34
CA GLN A 129 -10.89 0.50 -12.16
C GLN A 129 -11.29 -0.32 -13.40
N SER A 130 -10.57 -0.16 -14.50
CA SER A 130 -10.71 -0.93 -15.73
C SER A 130 -9.36 -0.98 -16.42
N ASP A 131 -9.07 -2.09 -17.09
CA ASP A 131 -7.89 -2.24 -17.94
C ASP A 131 -8.13 -1.73 -19.38
N LEU A 132 -9.37 -1.31 -19.70
CA LEU A 132 -9.70 -0.72 -20.99
C LEU A 132 -9.41 0.79 -20.98
N PRO A 133 -8.59 1.29 -21.93
CA PRO A 133 -8.26 2.71 -22.00
C PRO A 133 -9.47 3.62 -22.26
N GLY A 134 -9.38 4.85 -21.76
CA GLY A 134 -10.36 5.92 -21.96
C GLY A 134 -11.63 5.80 -21.12
N LEU A 135 -11.80 4.74 -20.33
CA LEU A 135 -13.01 4.54 -19.53
C LEU A 135 -12.99 5.34 -18.23
N LYS A 136 -11.93 5.19 -17.43
CA LYS A 136 -11.85 5.76 -16.09
C LYS A 136 -10.44 6.21 -15.76
N PRO A 137 -10.28 7.37 -15.09
CA PRO A 137 -8.97 7.83 -14.68
C PRO A 137 -8.43 7.00 -13.51
N VAL A 138 -7.12 7.14 -13.27
CA VAL A 138 -6.41 6.49 -12.17
C VAL A 138 -7.06 6.78 -10.82
N LYS A 139 -7.07 5.76 -9.97
CA LYS A 139 -7.49 5.82 -8.57
C LYS A 139 -6.34 5.40 -7.67
N LEU A 140 -6.50 5.62 -6.37
CA LEU A 140 -5.52 5.30 -5.36
C LEU A 140 -6.09 4.29 -4.37
N TYR A 141 -5.45 3.14 -4.25
CA TYR A 141 -5.81 2.09 -3.29
C TYR A 141 -5.03 2.28 -1.98
N CYS A 142 -5.71 2.12 -0.85
CA CYS A 142 -5.10 2.12 0.47
C CYS A 142 -5.06 0.71 1.06
N ALA A 143 -3.88 0.20 1.38
CA ALA A 143 -3.74 -1.13 1.98
C ALA A 143 -4.25 -1.20 3.42
N LYS A 144 -4.32 -0.07 4.14
CA LYS A 144 -4.78 -0.04 5.54
C LYS A 144 -6.29 -0.14 5.70
N CYS A 145 -7.07 0.59 4.88
CA CYS A 145 -8.52 0.54 4.93
C CYS A 145 -9.18 -0.22 3.77
N GLU A 146 -8.37 -0.72 2.83
CA GLU A 146 -8.80 -1.55 1.70
C GLU A 146 -9.85 -0.87 0.80
N ASP A 147 -9.72 0.44 0.65
CA ASP A 147 -10.67 1.26 -0.11
C ASP A 147 -9.95 2.12 -1.15
N ILE A 148 -10.73 2.60 -2.12
CA ILE A 148 -10.26 3.28 -3.32
C ILE A 148 -10.63 4.76 -3.27
N TYR A 149 -9.63 5.61 -3.49
CA TYR A 149 -9.75 7.06 -3.41
C TYR A 149 -9.45 7.74 -4.74
N ASN A 150 -9.99 8.95 -4.90
CA ASN A 150 -9.61 9.84 -5.98
C ASN A 150 -8.28 10.54 -5.66
N PRO A 151 -7.40 10.74 -6.64
CA PRO A 151 -6.23 11.59 -6.47
C PRO A 151 -6.63 13.00 -6.01
N LYS A 152 -5.90 13.55 -5.03
CA LYS A 152 -6.21 14.88 -4.45
C LYS A 152 -6.00 16.01 -5.45
N SER A 153 -5.00 15.90 -6.33
CA SER A 153 -4.68 16.92 -7.32
C SER A 153 -5.39 16.63 -8.64
N SER A 154 -6.04 17.66 -9.20
CA SER A 154 -6.69 17.56 -10.51
C SER A 154 -5.74 17.20 -11.65
N ARG A 155 -4.43 17.45 -11.50
CA ARG A 155 -3.41 17.07 -12.49
C ARG A 155 -3.35 15.55 -12.73
N HIS A 156 -3.59 14.76 -11.67
CA HIS A 156 -3.57 13.29 -11.73
C HIS A 156 -4.91 12.72 -12.18
N ALA A 157 -5.99 13.50 -12.11
CA ALA A 157 -7.32 13.08 -12.52
C ALA A 157 -7.47 12.92 -14.05
N ALA A 158 -6.53 13.46 -14.82
CA ALA A 158 -6.48 13.29 -16.27
C ALA A 158 -5.72 12.04 -16.72
N VAL A 159 -4.97 11.38 -15.82
CA VAL A 159 -4.21 10.17 -16.14
C VAL A 159 -5.15 8.98 -16.22
N ASP A 160 -5.02 8.20 -17.29
CA ASP A 160 -5.83 7.00 -17.49
C ASP A 160 -5.48 5.91 -16.47
N GLY A 161 -6.51 5.30 -15.87
CA GLY A 161 -6.32 4.21 -14.92
C GLY A 161 -5.81 2.93 -15.58
N ALA A 162 -6.12 2.72 -16.87
CA ALA A 162 -5.68 1.54 -17.61
C ALA A 162 -4.14 1.42 -17.67
N TYR A 163 -3.41 2.54 -17.53
CA TYR A 163 -1.94 2.56 -17.51
C TYR A 163 -1.31 2.00 -16.23
N PHE A 164 -2.11 1.74 -15.21
CA PHE A 164 -1.70 1.07 -13.97
C PHE A 164 -2.35 -0.30 -13.83
N GLY A 165 -3.45 -0.54 -14.55
CA GLY A 165 -4.21 -1.77 -14.50
C GLY A 165 -4.95 -1.98 -13.17
N SER A 166 -5.86 -2.96 -13.19
CA SER A 166 -6.70 -3.33 -12.06
C SER A 166 -5.99 -4.23 -11.04
N SER A 167 -4.95 -4.95 -11.47
CA SER A 167 -4.31 -6.00 -10.67
C SER A 167 -3.03 -5.57 -9.94
N PHE A 168 -2.39 -4.47 -10.34
CA PHE A 168 -1.05 -4.10 -9.87
C PHE A 168 -0.91 -4.06 -8.33
N HIS A 169 -1.83 -3.39 -7.63
CA HIS A 169 -1.79 -3.26 -6.18
C HIS A 169 -1.87 -4.63 -5.47
N ASN A 170 -2.70 -5.55 -5.97
CA ASN A 170 -2.84 -6.90 -5.41
C ASN A 170 -1.57 -7.74 -5.65
N ILE A 171 -1.00 -7.65 -6.85
CA ILE A 171 0.23 -8.37 -7.20
C ILE A 171 1.40 -7.89 -6.33
N LEU A 172 1.49 -6.58 -6.08
CA LEU A 172 2.53 -6.01 -5.21
C LEU A 172 2.48 -6.63 -3.80
N PHE A 173 1.31 -6.70 -3.17
CA PHE A 173 1.16 -7.28 -1.84
C PHE A 173 1.29 -8.80 -1.82
N GLN A 174 1.00 -9.49 -2.93
CA GLN A 174 1.27 -10.91 -3.04
C GLN A 174 2.79 -11.21 -3.07
N VAL A 175 3.57 -10.34 -3.71
CA VAL A 175 5.04 -10.49 -3.77
C VAL A 175 5.72 -9.97 -2.49
N TYR A 176 5.15 -8.94 -1.87
CA TYR A 176 5.67 -8.31 -0.65
C TYR A 176 4.60 -8.30 0.46
N PRO A 177 4.29 -9.48 1.07
CA PRO A 177 3.26 -9.59 2.09
C PRO A 177 3.56 -8.77 3.35
N ASP A 178 4.83 -8.59 3.70
CA ASP A 178 5.29 -7.81 4.87
C ASP A 178 4.92 -6.32 4.79
N LEU A 179 4.48 -5.83 3.63
CA LEU A 179 4.03 -4.45 3.45
C LEU A 179 2.55 -4.25 3.73
N ILE A 180 1.80 -5.33 3.92
CA ILE A 180 0.39 -5.26 4.29
C ILE A 180 0.35 -4.74 5.73
N PRO A 181 -0.22 -3.54 5.98
CA PRO A 181 -0.30 -3.01 7.33
C PRO A 181 -1.29 -3.82 8.17
N ASP A 182 -1.03 -3.87 9.47
CA ASP A 182 -2.01 -4.40 10.42
C ASP A 182 -3.32 -3.63 10.31
N LYS A 183 -4.41 -4.38 10.39
CA LYS A 183 -5.76 -3.86 10.21
C LYS A 183 -6.26 -3.32 11.54
N SER A 184 -7.00 -2.22 11.47
CA SER A 184 -7.61 -1.61 12.65
C SER A 184 -9.08 -1.33 12.39
N ARG A 185 -9.90 -1.62 13.40
CA ARG A 185 -11.34 -1.37 13.45
C ARG A 185 -11.67 0.03 13.98
N GLU A 186 -10.66 0.80 14.36
CA GLU A 186 -10.82 2.17 14.83
C GLU A 186 -11.66 3.01 13.85
N ARG A 187 -12.75 3.55 14.38
CA ARG A 187 -13.76 4.30 13.63
C ARG A 187 -14.09 5.61 14.33
N TYR A 188 -14.47 6.61 13.54
CA TYR A 188 -14.91 7.87 14.10
C TYR A 188 -16.18 7.69 14.94
N GLU A 189 -16.08 8.04 16.22
CA GLU A 189 -17.22 8.05 17.14
C GLU A 189 -17.83 9.46 17.25
N PRO A 190 -19.04 9.70 16.72
CA PRO A 190 -19.68 11.01 16.83
C PRO A 190 -20.10 11.29 18.28
N ARG A 191 -19.61 12.40 18.83
CA ARG A 191 -19.89 12.84 20.20
C ARG A 191 -20.41 14.28 20.24
N VAL A 192 -21.38 14.53 21.09
CA VAL A 192 -21.96 15.86 21.36
C VAL A 192 -21.78 16.15 22.86
N PHE A 193 -21.02 17.19 23.20
CA PHE A 193 -20.61 17.49 24.59
C PHE A 193 -19.97 16.29 25.33
N GLY A 194 -19.24 15.42 24.61
CA GLY A 194 -18.62 14.21 25.16
C GLY A 194 -19.50 12.96 25.12
N PHE A 195 -20.81 13.11 24.93
CA PHE A 195 -21.77 11.99 24.87
C PHE A 195 -21.88 11.40 23.46
N LYS A 196 -21.87 10.07 23.36
CA LYS A 196 -22.11 9.37 22.08
C LYS A 196 -23.53 9.67 21.57
N VAL A 197 -23.68 9.95 20.28
CA VAL A 197 -25.01 10.22 19.67
C VAL A 197 -25.88 8.95 19.70
N HIS A 198 -27.11 9.02 20.24
CA HIS A 198 -27.94 7.85 20.54
C HIS A 198 -28.10 6.86 19.36
N ALA A 199 -28.41 7.34 18.16
CA ALA A 199 -28.60 6.48 16.99
C ALA A 199 -27.29 5.81 16.54
N CYS A 200 -26.20 6.58 16.47
CA CYS A 200 -24.88 6.06 16.13
C CYS A 200 -24.37 5.07 17.20
N ALA A 201 -24.65 5.36 18.48
CA ALA A 201 -24.30 4.48 19.59
C ALA A 201 -25.12 3.18 19.57
N ALA A 202 -26.39 3.23 19.18
CA ALA A 202 -27.22 2.02 19.01
C ALA A 202 -26.71 1.14 17.87
N LEU A 203 -26.33 1.75 16.73
CA LEU A 203 -25.73 1.04 15.61
C LEU A 203 -24.37 0.45 15.98
N ALA A 204 -23.49 1.24 16.61
CA ALA A 204 -22.18 0.80 17.09
C ALA A 204 -22.32 -0.44 17.99
N ARG A 205 -23.14 -0.37 19.04
CA ARG A 205 -23.41 -1.51 19.93
C ARG A 205 -23.95 -2.74 19.19
N TRP A 206 -24.74 -2.57 18.13
CA TRP A 206 -25.23 -3.69 17.33
C TRP A 206 -24.11 -4.30 16.47
N GLN A 207 -23.26 -3.47 15.88
CA GLN A 207 -22.10 -3.91 15.10
C GLN A 207 -21.12 -4.68 15.99
N ASP A 208 -20.82 -4.15 17.18
CA ASP A 208 -19.87 -4.75 18.12
C ASP A 208 -20.35 -6.15 18.56
N ARG A 209 -21.64 -6.31 18.87
CA ARG A 209 -22.22 -7.66 19.15
C ARG A 209 -22.10 -8.61 17.97
N LYS A 210 -22.30 -8.14 16.73
CA LYS A 210 -22.18 -8.99 15.54
C LYS A 210 -20.74 -9.39 15.24
N GLN A 211 -19.80 -8.53 15.59
CA GLN A 211 -18.38 -8.80 15.51
C GLN A 211 -17.97 -9.85 16.54
N GLU A 212 -18.39 -9.71 17.80
CA GLU A 212 -18.14 -10.71 18.85
C GLU A 212 -18.70 -12.09 18.48
N GLU A 213 -19.93 -12.16 17.94
CA GLU A 213 -20.48 -13.41 17.38
C GLU A 213 -19.62 -13.99 16.24
N LEU A 214 -18.98 -13.15 15.42
CA LEU A 214 -18.14 -13.58 14.30
C LEU A 214 -16.76 -14.05 14.79
N LEU A 215 -16.13 -13.33 15.72
CA LEU A 215 -14.84 -13.69 16.32
C LEU A 215 -14.94 -15.04 17.02
N ASN A 216 -15.98 -15.23 17.84
CA ASN A 216 -16.26 -16.53 18.46
C ASN A 216 -16.35 -17.66 17.43
N ARG A 217 -16.97 -17.42 16.27
CA ARG A 217 -17.04 -18.41 15.19
C ARG A 217 -15.69 -18.67 14.52
N LEU A 218 -14.80 -17.68 14.45
CA LEU A 218 -13.45 -17.82 13.91
C LEU A 218 -12.56 -18.59 14.91
N HIS A 219 -12.64 -18.30 16.20
CA HIS A 219 -11.91 -19.01 17.26
C HIS A 219 -12.34 -20.48 17.31
N MET A 220 -13.64 -20.77 17.17
CA MET A 220 -14.14 -22.15 17.04
C MET A 220 -13.56 -22.92 15.84
N LEU A 221 -13.03 -22.21 14.84
CA LEU A 221 -12.42 -22.79 13.65
C LEU A 221 -10.88 -22.70 13.66
N ASP A 222 -10.27 -22.25 14.76
CA ASP A 222 -8.83 -22.06 14.91
C ASP A 222 -8.25 -21.07 13.87
N ILE A 223 -9.02 -20.00 13.59
CA ILE A 223 -8.64 -18.92 12.67
C ILE A 223 -8.42 -17.64 13.48
N GLU A 224 -7.17 -17.21 13.58
CA GLU A 224 -6.77 -15.96 14.22
C GLU A 224 -7.27 -14.73 13.45
N SER A 225 -7.61 -13.67 14.20
CA SER A 225 -8.02 -12.40 13.62
C SER A 225 -6.82 -11.52 13.28
N PRO A 226 -6.77 -10.91 12.07
CA PRO A 226 -5.64 -10.06 11.67
C PRO A 226 -5.74 -8.61 12.18
N PHE A 227 -6.71 -8.30 13.05
CA PHE A 227 -6.93 -6.94 13.54
C PHE A 227 -6.16 -6.70 14.84
N ILE A 228 -5.52 -5.52 14.94
CA ILE A 228 -4.69 -5.14 16.09
C ILE A 228 -5.48 -5.26 17.40
N GLU A 229 -6.73 -4.77 17.41
CA GLU A 229 -7.50 -4.72 18.65
C GLU A 229 -8.02 -6.10 19.11
N ASP A 230 -7.79 -7.19 18.35
CA ASP A 230 -8.11 -8.57 18.79
C ASP A 230 -6.91 -9.20 19.48
N ARG A 231 -5.69 -8.91 18.98
CA ARG A 231 -4.45 -9.38 19.60
C ARG A 231 -4.21 -8.70 20.93
N GLU A 232 -4.43 -7.38 21.00
CA GLU A 232 -4.29 -6.62 22.25
C GLU A 232 -5.24 -7.15 23.34
N THR A 233 -6.44 -7.61 22.98
CA THR A 233 -7.37 -8.20 23.96
C THR A 233 -6.98 -9.61 24.37
N GLU A 234 -6.42 -10.42 23.47
CA GLU A 234 -5.90 -11.75 23.82
C GLU A 234 -4.69 -11.63 24.75
N ASP A 235 -3.77 -10.71 24.46
CA ASP A 235 -2.60 -10.44 25.31
C ASP A 235 -3.03 -9.93 26.71
N GLU A 236 -4.06 -9.08 26.80
CA GLU A 236 -4.62 -8.61 28.09
C GLU A 236 -5.33 -9.75 28.86
N GLU A 237 -6.06 -10.65 28.18
CA GLU A 237 -6.72 -11.80 28.81
C GLU A 237 -5.70 -12.83 29.33
N ASP A 238 -4.62 -13.09 28.59
CA ASP A 238 -3.53 -13.98 29.02
C ASP A 238 -2.77 -13.41 30.23
N GLU A 239 -2.51 -12.09 30.28
CA GLU A 239 -1.90 -11.42 31.43
C GLU A 239 -2.78 -11.48 32.69
N ASP A 240 -4.10 -11.29 32.55
CA ASP A 240 -5.06 -11.42 33.66
C ASP A 240 -5.13 -12.87 34.20
N GLU A 241 -5.07 -13.89 33.34
CA GLU A 241 -5.03 -15.31 33.74
C GLU A 241 -3.72 -15.66 34.48
N GLU A 242 -2.57 -15.15 34.03
CA GLU A 242 -1.28 -15.35 34.72
C GLU A 242 -1.25 -14.67 36.10
N GLU A 243 -1.83 -13.46 36.24
CA GLU A 243 -1.95 -12.79 37.54
C GLU A 243 -2.89 -13.54 38.51
N GLU A 244 -4.01 -14.11 38.02
CA GLU A 244 -4.90 -14.94 38.84
C GLU A 244 -4.23 -16.25 39.31
N GLU A 245 -3.40 -16.89 38.46
CA GLU A 245 -2.62 -18.08 38.86
C GLU A 245 -1.55 -17.74 39.92
N GLU A 246 -0.86 -16.59 39.80
CA GLU A 246 0.12 -16.15 40.81
C GLU A 246 -0.54 -15.80 42.17
N ASP A 247 -1.73 -15.19 42.16
CA ASP A 247 -2.49 -14.88 43.38
C ASP A 247 -3.02 -16.16 44.07
N GLU A 248 -3.43 -17.19 43.32
CA GLU A 248 -3.82 -18.49 43.87
C GLU A 248 -2.64 -19.26 44.50
N GLU A 249 -1.42 -19.08 43.99
CA GLU A 249 -0.21 -19.69 44.57
C GLU A 249 0.22 -19.05 45.92
N ASP A 250 -0.01 -17.74 46.13
CA ASP A 250 0.35 -17.04 47.37
C ASP A 250 -0.68 -17.26 48.52
N GLU A 251 -1.97 -17.48 48.21
CA GLU A 251 -2.99 -17.81 49.22
C GLU A 251 -2.87 -19.26 49.77
N GLY A 252 -2.11 -20.14 49.11
CA GLY A 252 -1.84 -21.51 49.55
C GLY A 252 -0.80 -21.66 50.67
N GLY A 253 -0.12 -20.58 51.06
CA GLY A 253 1.14 -20.62 51.81
C GLY A 253 1.10 -20.60 53.35
N ASP A 254 -0.02 -20.29 54.02
CA ASP A 254 -0.01 -20.08 55.49
C ASP A 254 -1.09 -20.84 56.26
N SER A 255 -0.92 -22.16 56.39
CA SER A 255 -1.53 -22.90 57.50
C SER A 255 -0.83 -24.23 57.79
N ILE A 256 0.24 -24.20 58.60
CA ILE A 256 0.62 -25.29 59.54
C ILE A 256 1.76 -24.78 60.42
N MET A 257 1.49 -24.61 61.72
CA MET A 257 2.35 -25.06 62.83
C MET A 257 1.73 -24.67 64.18
N LYS A 258 0.92 -25.57 64.75
CA LYS A 258 0.65 -25.64 66.19
C LYS A 258 0.64 -27.10 66.64
N GLU A 259 1.58 -27.42 67.52
CA GLU A 259 1.59 -28.45 68.60
C GLU A 259 3.08 -28.74 68.88
N GLY A 260 3.67 -28.53 70.05
CA GLY A 260 3.15 -28.68 71.41
C GLY A 260 4.03 -29.71 72.14
N ALA A 261 5.32 -29.41 72.35
CA ALA A 261 6.24 -30.30 73.06
C ALA A 261 6.09 -30.10 74.59
N MET A 262 5.61 -31.15 75.27
CA MET A 262 5.42 -31.21 76.71
C MET A 262 6.72 -31.69 77.39
N GLU A 263 7.40 -30.79 78.10
CA GLU A 263 8.59 -31.09 78.90
C GLU A 263 8.24 -31.91 80.16
N THR A 264 9.00 -32.99 80.39
CA THR A 264 8.98 -33.77 81.63
C THR A 264 10.04 -33.23 82.59
N ILE A 265 9.61 -32.82 83.78
CA ILE A 265 10.46 -32.39 84.90
C ILE A 265 10.71 -33.59 85.84
N PRO A 266 11.95 -33.85 86.32
CA PRO A 266 12.17 -34.79 87.42
C PRO A 266 12.44 -34.05 88.74
N ALA A 267 11.85 -34.51 89.85
CA ALA A 267 12.41 -34.37 91.20
C ALA A 267 11.71 -35.26 92.23
N HIS A 268 12.54 -35.89 93.08
CA HIS A 268 12.32 -36.50 94.40
C HIS A 268 11.10 -35.98 95.20
N ALA A 269 10.40 -36.75 96.04
CA ALA A 269 10.79 -37.85 96.93
C ALA A 269 9.66 -38.87 97.13
#